data_AF-A0A934GYX0-F1
#
_entry.id   AF-A0A934GYX0-F1
#
_cell.length_a   1.000
_cell.length_b   1.000
_cell.length_c   1.000
_cell.angle_alpha   90.00
_cell.angle_beta   90.00
_cell.angle_gamma   90.00
#
_symmetry.space_group_name_H-M   'P 1'
#
loop_
_entity.id
_entity.type
_entity.pdbx_description
1 polymer ?
#
loop_
_entity_poly.entity_id
_entity_poly.type
_entity_poly.pdbx_seq_one_letter_code
_entity_poly.pdbx_strand_id
1 'polypeptide(L)'
;MPAKNRHHDVVARALIKDGWVITDEQVKVVVDERSLYIDLEATKESTGLIILVEVKELDKVDSPIEALANAVGKYLLYRTP
;
A
#
# COMPACT_ATOMS: atom_id res chain seq x y z
N MET A 1 -1.11 -13.00 10.39
CA MET A 1 -0.72 -11.84 9.57
C MET A 1 -0.89 -12.22 8.11
N PRO A 2 -1.37 -11.31 7.24
CA PRO A 2 -1.44 -11.56 5.80
C PRO A 2 -0.05 -11.91 5.24
N ALA A 3 0.00 -12.71 4.18
CA ALA A 3 1.26 -12.99 3.51
C ALA A 3 1.80 -11.70 2.85
N LYS A 4 3.09 -11.42 3.05
CA LYS A 4 3.76 -10.26 2.45
C LYS A 4 3.72 -10.37 0.92
N ASN A 5 3.29 -9.32 0.25
CA ASN A 5 3.31 -9.24 -1.22
C ASN A 5 4.76 -9.39 -1.73
N ARG A 6 4.97 -10.12 -2.82
CA ARG A 6 6.30 -10.38 -3.41
C ARG A 6 7.05 -9.10 -3.77
N HIS A 7 6.32 -8.07 -4.17
CA HIS A 7 6.89 -6.78 -4.57
C HIS A 7 7.01 -5.80 -3.41
N HIS A 8 6.58 -6.16 -2.20
CA HIS A 8 6.62 -5.26 -1.05
C HIS A 8 8.03 -4.70 -0.82
N ASP A 9 9.05 -5.55 -0.72
CA ASP A 9 10.43 -5.12 -0.47
C ASP A 9 11.04 -4.38 -1.68
N VAL A 10 10.50 -4.59 -2.89
CA VAL A 10 10.91 -3.85 -4.09
C VAL A 10 10.37 -2.42 -4.01
N VAL A 11 9.10 -2.25 -3.66
CA VAL A 11 8.46 -0.93 -3.50
C VAL A 11 9.10 -0.16 -2.35
N ALA A 12 9.29 -0.78 -1.19
CA ALA A 12 9.94 -0.13 -0.04
C ALA A 12 11.34 0.37 -0.39
N ARG A 13 12.17 -0.44 -1.07
CA ARG A 13 13.50 -0.01 -1.53
C ARG A 13 13.44 1.09 -2.58
N ALA A 14 12.43 1.11 -3.46
CA ALA A 14 12.25 2.17 -4.44
C ALA A 14 11.93 3.51 -3.76
N LEU A 15 11.03 3.49 -2.76
CA LEU A 15 10.70 4.66 -1.93
C LEU A 15 11.94 5.18 -1.19
N ILE A 16 12.71 4.29 -0.54
CA ILE A 16 13.95 4.68 0.16
C ILE A 16 14.96 5.32 -0.79
N LYS A 17 15.13 4.78 -2.00
CA LYS A 17 16.01 5.36 -3.03
C LYS A 17 15.54 6.73 -3.54
N ASP A 18 14.24 6.99 -3.51
CA ASP A 18 13.66 8.30 -3.83
C ASP A 18 13.70 9.28 -2.63
N GLY A 19 14.28 8.87 -1.49
CA GLY A 19 14.44 9.72 -0.31
C GLY A 19 13.25 9.72 0.64
N TRP A 20 12.37 8.71 0.56
CA TRP A 20 11.35 8.46 1.58
C TRP A 20 11.90 7.63 2.74
N VAL A 21 11.32 7.81 3.92
CA VAL A 21 11.57 7.00 5.11
C VAL A 21 10.33 6.15 5.36
N ILE A 22 10.47 4.82 5.35
CA ILE A 22 9.39 3.92 5.76
C ILE A 22 9.23 4.05 7.28
N THR A 23 8.04 4.44 7.74
CA THR A 23 7.76 4.67 9.17
C THR A 23 7.03 3.51 9.85
N ASP A 24 6.23 2.77 9.09
CA ASP A 24 5.50 1.60 9.59
C ASP A 24 5.16 0.62 8.44
N GLU A 25 4.93 -0.65 8.77
CA GLU A 25 4.47 -1.69 7.84
C GLU A 25 3.19 -2.35 8.39
N GLN A 26 2.28 -2.79 7.51
CA GLN A 26 0.98 -3.38 7.91
C GLN A 26 0.13 -2.44 8.78
N VAL A 27 0.10 -1.17 8.36
CA VAL A 27 -0.55 -0.05 9.03
C VAL A 27 -2.04 -0.31 9.15
N LYS A 28 -2.55 -0.34 10.39
CA LYS A 28 -3.98 -0.47 10.63
C LYS A 28 -4.66 0.89 10.48
N VAL A 29 -5.54 1.02 9.49
CA VAL A 29 -6.40 2.20 9.30
C VAL A 29 -7.84 1.83 9.65
N VAL A 30 -8.50 2.67 10.45
CA VAL A 30 -9.92 2.49 10.79
C VAL A 30 -10.74 3.53 10.04
N VAL A 31 -11.67 3.06 9.22
CA VAL A 31 -12.63 3.89 8.46
C VAL A 31 -14.02 3.41 8.84
N ASP A 32 -14.80 4.28 9.48
CA ASP A 32 -16.06 3.93 10.15
C ASP A 32 -15.91 2.67 11.05
N GLU A 33 -16.70 1.64 10.78
CA GLU A 33 -16.72 0.37 11.50
C GLU A 33 -15.74 -0.67 10.89
N ARG A 34 -14.86 -0.25 9.97
CA ARG A 34 -13.98 -1.14 9.21
C ARG A 34 -12.54 -0.95 9.63
N SER A 35 -11.85 -2.06 9.87
CA SER A 35 -10.39 -2.09 10.04
C SER A 35 -9.73 -2.58 8.76
N LEU A 36 -8.89 -1.73 8.18
CA LEU A 36 -8.11 -1.98 6.98
C LEU A 36 -6.63 -2.09 7.36
N TYR A 37 -5.87 -2.84 6.58
CA TYR A 37 -4.42 -2.96 6.74
C TYR A 37 -3.76 -2.55 5.43
N ILE A 38 -2.91 -1.53 5.51
CA ILE A 38 -2.16 -0.99 4.38
C ILE A 38 -0.71 -1.44 4.49
N ASP A 39 -0.09 -1.77 3.37
CA ASP A 39 1.24 -2.40 3.39
C ASP A 39 2.33 -1.52 4.00
N LEU A 40 2.39 -0.23 3.66
CA LEU A 40 3.46 0.69 4.05
C LEU A 40 2.93 2.08 4.44
N GLU A 41 3.54 2.68 5.46
CA GLU A 41 3.55 4.12 5.68
C GLU A 41 4.94 4.67 5.39
N ALA A 42 5.02 5.82 4.72
CA ALA A 42 6.28 6.50 4.48
C ALA A 42 6.17 8.01 4.56
N THR A 43 7.26 8.66 4.96
CA THR A 43 7.36 10.12 5.07
C THR A 43 8.53 10.66 4.25
N LYS A 44 8.43 11.91 3.81
CA LYS A 44 9.52 12.60 3.09
C LYS A 44 9.81 13.94 3.75
N GLU A 45 10.90 14.02 4.50
CA GLU A 45 11.23 15.21 5.31
C GLU A 45 11.33 16.48 4.46
N SER A 46 11.88 16.39 3.25
CA SER A 46 12.05 17.56 2.37
C SER A 46 10.75 18.22 1.95
N THR A 47 9.63 17.49 2.00
CA THR A 47 8.29 18.00 1.63
C THR A 47 7.30 17.98 2.80
N GLY A 48 7.62 17.30 3.90
CA GLY A 48 6.71 17.04 5.01
C GLY A 48 5.54 16.12 4.66
N LEU A 49 5.59 15.42 3.52
CA LEU A 49 4.49 14.56 3.07
C LEU A 49 4.51 13.20 3.77
N ILE A 50 3.31 12.68 4.01
CA ILE A 50 3.06 11.32 4.51
C ILE A 50 2.24 10.59 3.44
N ILE A 51 2.63 9.35 3.11
CA ILE A 51 1.91 8.48 2.18
C ILE A 51 1.61 7.13 2.81
N LEU A 52 0.46 6.59 2.42
CA LEU A 52 0.05 5.21 2.68
C LEU A 52 0.08 4.47 1.35
N VAL A 53 0.78 3.35 1.28
CA VAL A 53 1.02 2.62 0.03
C VAL A 53 0.54 1.18 0.17
N GLU A 54 -0.43 0.83 -0.67
CA GLU A 54 -0.90 -0.56 -0.86
C GLU A 54 -0.16 -1.17 -2.05
N VAL A 55 0.49 -2.31 -1.84
CA VAL A 55 1.23 -3.02 -2.89
C VAL A 55 0.33 -4.10 -3.52
N LYS A 56 0.34 -4.19 -4.85
CA LYS A 56 -0.47 -5.14 -5.61
C LYS A 56 0.37 -5.86 -6.65
N GLU A 57 0.17 -7.16 -6.74
CA GLU A 57 0.69 -7.99 -7.83
C GLU A 57 -0.33 -7.96 -8.96
N LEU A 58 0.11 -7.49 -10.13
CA LEU A 58 -0.64 -7.58 -11.38
C LEU A 58 0.05 -8.50 -12.39
N ASP A 59 1.29 -8.91 -12.10
CA ASP A 59 2.00 -9.97 -12.81
C ASP A 59 1.77 -11.32 -12.12
N LYS A 60 1.73 -12.40 -12.90
CA LYS A 60 1.56 -13.79 -12.41
C LYS A 60 0.24 -14.01 -11.64
N VAL A 61 -0.81 -13.35 -12.08
CA VAL A 61 -2.20 -13.57 -11.66
C VAL A 61 -2.97 -14.26 -12.77
N ASP A 62 -3.96 -15.08 -12.42
CA ASP A 62 -4.77 -15.81 -13.40
C ASP A 62 -5.62 -14.87 -14.29
N SER A 63 -6.06 -13.74 -13.72
CA SER A 63 -6.83 -12.71 -14.41
C SER A 63 -6.34 -11.30 -14.04
N PRO A 64 -5.61 -10.61 -14.93
CA PRO A 64 -5.16 -9.23 -14.68
C PRO A 64 -6.31 -8.24 -14.47
N ILE A 65 -7.44 -8.44 -15.16
CA ILE A 65 -8.62 -7.56 -15.02
C ILE A 65 -9.25 -7.72 -13.64
N GLU A 66 -9.36 -8.96 -13.14
CA GLU A 66 -9.89 -9.20 -11.80
C GLU A 66 -8.95 -8.67 -10.72
N ALA A 67 -7.64 -8.87 -10.89
CA ALA A 67 -6.63 -8.29 -9.99
C ALA A 67 -6.70 -6.76 -9.95
N LEU A 68 -6.88 -6.12 -11.11
CA LEU A 68 -7.05 -4.67 -11.21
C LEU A 68 -8.36 -4.20 -10.57
N ALA A 69 -9.48 -4.87 -10.84
CA ALA A 69 -10.77 -4.55 -10.25
C ALA A 69 -10.72 -4.60 -8.71
N ASN A 70 -10.07 -5.63 -8.15
CA ASN A 70 -9.86 -5.75 -6.72
C ASN A 70 -8.95 -4.65 -6.15
N ALA A 71 -7.85 -4.32 -6.85
CA ALA A 71 -6.94 -3.24 -6.46
C ALA A 71 -7.66 -1.88 -6.42
N VAL A 72 -8.43 -1.57 -7.47
CA VAL A 72 -9.24 -0.34 -7.56
C VAL A 72 -10.31 -0.32 -6.46
N GLY A 73 -11.01 -1.43 -6.23
CA GLY A 73 -12.00 -1.54 -5.16
C GLY A 73 -11.42 -1.20 -3.79
N LYS A 74 -10.25 -1.77 -3.45
CA LYS A 74 -9.54 -1.45 -2.21
C LYS A 74 -9.13 0.02 -2.14
N TYR A 75 -8.52 0.55 -3.19
CA TYR A 75 -8.14 1.96 -3.24
C TYR A 75 -9.34 2.89 -2.99
N LEU A 76 -10.49 2.61 -3.61
CA LEU A 76 -11.71 3.39 -3.40
C LEU A 76 -12.23 3.27 -1.96
N LEU A 77 -12.17 2.08 -1.35
CA LEU A 77 -12.54 1.89 0.05
C LEU A 77 -11.64 2.65 1.02
N TYR A 78 -10.37 2.86 0.65
CA TYR A 78 -9.40 3.58 1.49
C TYR A 78 -9.54 5.10 1.35
N ARG A 79 -9.95 5.58 0.19
CA ARG A 79 -10.06 7.02 -0.12
C ARG A 79 -11.41 7.62 0.27
N THR A 80 -12.44 6.80 0.38
CA THR A 80 -13.79 7.29 0.67
C THR A 80 -13.94 7.46 2.18
N PRO A 81 -14.30 8.66 2.66
CA PRO A 81 -14.52 8.92 4.08
C PRO A 81 -15.72 8.16 4.63
#